data_AF-A0A1A8JK47-F1
#
_entry.id   AF-A0A1A8JK47-F1
#
_cell.length_a   1.000
_cell.length_b   1.000
_cell.length_c   1.000
_cell.angle_alpha   90.00
_cell.angle_beta   90.00
_cell.angle_gamma   90.00
#
_symmetry.space_group_name_H-M   'P 1'
#
loop_
_entity.id
_entity.type
_entity.pdbx_description
1 polymer ?
#
loop_
_entity_poly.entity_id
_entity_poly.type
_entity_poly.pdbx_seq_one_letter_code
_entity_poly.pdbx_strand_id
1 'polypeptide(L)'
;YYYGLGSQILHFDSPENSDIAQALLQTFIGRFRRTMDSSQNAYNEDTSALVERLDSLEKALFRSGQNGLNSFQSWEKGQASQLTASSLVLNYRKRKLADVQT
;
A
#
# COMPACT_ATOMS: atom_id res chain seq x y z
N TYR A 1 9.21 10.08 2.52
CA TYR A 1 8.97 10.36 1.10
C TYR A 1 10.32 10.53 0.39
N TYR A 2 11.03 9.42 0.17
CA TYR A 2 12.31 9.35 -0.52
C TYR A 2 12.10 9.50 -2.04
N TYR A 3 11.33 8.59 -2.64
CA TYR A 3 11.10 8.58 -4.10
C TYR A 3 10.30 9.80 -4.58
N GLY A 4 9.24 10.16 -3.84
CA GLY A 4 8.40 11.31 -4.19
C GLY A 4 9.19 12.63 -4.19
N LEU A 5 9.98 12.87 -3.14
CA LEU A 5 10.82 14.08 -3.07
C LEU A 5 11.92 14.05 -4.13
N GLY A 6 12.62 12.93 -4.28
CA GLY A 6 13.68 12.79 -5.29
C GLY A 6 13.18 13.08 -6.70
N SER A 7 11.99 12.58 -7.05
CA SER A 7 11.37 12.88 -8.34
C SER A 7 11.01 14.36 -8.52
N GLN A 8 10.69 15.08 -7.44
CA GLN A 8 10.42 16.52 -7.52
C GLN A 8 11.71 17.33 -7.69
N ILE A 9 12.82 16.89 -7.08
CA ILE A 9 14.12 17.56 -7.20
C ILE A 9 14.64 17.56 -8.64
N LEU A 10 14.33 16.52 -9.41
CA LEU A 10 14.72 16.43 -10.83
C LEU A 10 14.12 17.54 -11.72
N HIS A 11 13.11 18.28 -11.25
CA HIS A 11 12.57 19.44 -11.97
C HIS A 11 13.45 20.69 -11.86
N PHE A 12 14.43 20.71 -10.95
CA PHE A 12 15.44 21.75 -10.92
C PHE A 12 16.58 21.36 -11.84
N ASP A 13 16.99 22.24 -12.75
CA ASP A 13 18.09 21.99 -13.69
C ASP A 13 19.43 21.94 -12.94
N SER A 14 19.73 20.78 -12.35
CA SER A 14 20.97 20.47 -11.67
C SER A 14 21.83 19.55 -12.53
N PRO A 15 23.15 19.76 -12.58
CA PRO A 15 24.07 18.83 -13.24
C PRO A 15 24.03 17.42 -12.63
N GLU A 16 23.59 17.28 -11.37
CA GLU A 16 23.51 16.00 -10.65
C GLU A 16 22.22 15.20 -10.93
N ASN A 17 21.30 15.72 -11.76
CA ASN A 17 20.00 15.07 -12.00
C ASN A 17 20.13 13.64 -12.52
N SER A 18 21.12 13.35 -13.36
CA SER A 18 21.38 12.00 -13.86
C SER A 18 21.75 11.04 -12.71
N ASP A 19 22.59 11.49 -11.79
CA ASP A 19 23.04 10.68 -10.66
C ASP A 19 21.91 10.47 -9.64
N ILE A 20 21.10 11.51 -9.39
CA ILE A 20 19.92 11.43 -8.53
C ILE A 20 18.91 10.43 -9.11
N ALA A 21 18.58 10.54 -10.40
CA ALA A 21 17.66 9.63 -11.05
C ALA A 21 18.15 8.18 -10.99
N GLN A 22 19.44 7.95 -11.23
CA GLN A 22 20.06 6.64 -11.12
C GLN A 22 20.01 6.11 -9.68
N ALA A 23 20.31 6.93 -8.68
CA ALA A 23 20.26 6.54 -7.28
C ALA A 23 18.84 6.13 -6.84
N LEU A 24 17.81 6.88 -7.25
CA LEU A 24 16.42 6.53 -6.98
C LEU A 24 16.06 5.16 -7.59
N LEU A 25 16.42 4.94 -8.85
CA LEU A 25 16.15 3.69 -9.56
C LEU A 25 16.87 2.50 -8.92
N GLN A 26 18.17 2.61 -8.68
CA GLN A 26 18.97 1.53 -8.10
C GLN A 26 18.53 1.21 -6.68
N THR A 27 18.16 2.21 -5.88
CA THR A 27 17.62 2.01 -4.53
C THR A 27 16.31 1.25 -4.56
N PHE A 28 15.41 1.58 -5.50
CA PHE A 28 14.15 0.85 -5.65
C PHE A 28 14.39 -0.60 -6.07
N ILE A 29 15.20 -0.83 -7.11
CA ILE A 29 15.53 -2.19 -7.59
C ILE A 29 16.13 -3.04 -6.47
N GLY A 30 17.10 -2.49 -5.73
CA GLY A 30 17.79 -3.21 -4.66
C GLY A 30 16.89 -3.57 -3.47
N ARG A 31 15.84 -2.78 -3.20
CA ARG A 31 14.91 -3.02 -2.09
C ARG A 31 13.68 -3.83 -2.51
N PHE A 32 13.32 -3.81 -3.79
CA PHE A 32 12.10 -4.41 -4.32
C PHE A 32 11.90 -5.87 -3.91
N ARG A 33 12.91 -6.73 -4.12
CA ARG A 33 12.78 -8.16 -3.83
C ARG A 33 12.53 -8.43 -2.34
N ARG A 34 13.29 -7.75 -1.47
CA ARG A 34 13.09 -7.87 -0.02
C ARG A 34 11.69 -7.44 0.39
N THR A 35 11.21 -6.31 -0.13
CA THR A 35 9.85 -5.81 0.17
C THR A 35 8.78 -6.79 -0.30
N MET A 36 8.92 -7.33 -1.51
CA MET A 36 8.01 -8.34 -2.06
C MET A 36 8.00 -9.61 -1.20
N ASP A 37 9.17 -10.22 -0.99
CA ASP A 37 9.32 -11.46 -0.24
C ASP A 37 8.75 -11.31 1.17
N SER A 38 9.08 -10.21 1.87
CA SER A 38 8.52 -9.95 3.20
C SER A 38 7.02 -9.72 3.20
N SER A 39 6.44 -9.09 2.16
CA SER A 39 5.00 -8.86 2.09
C SER A 39 4.18 -10.12 1.80
N GLN A 40 4.76 -11.10 1.11
CA GLN A 40 4.07 -12.32 0.68
C GLN A 40 4.35 -13.54 1.57
N ASN A 41 5.35 -13.48 2.45
CA ASN A 41 5.66 -14.58 3.37
C ASN A 41 5.28 -14.30 4.83
N ALA A 42 4.94 -13.06 5.19
CA ALA A 42 4.57 -12.70 6.56
C ALA A 42 3.05 -12.85 6.78
N TYR A 43 2.56 -14.09 6.93
CA TYR A 43 1.15 -14.36 7.27
C TYR A 43 0.94 -14.37 8.78
N ASN A 44 0.09 -13.49 9.31
CA ASN A 44 -0.17 -13.29 10.75
C ASN A 44 1.07 -12.90 11.59
N GLU A 45 2.14 -12.41 10.97
CA GLU A 45 3.31 -11.88 11.68
C GLU A 45 3.17 -10.38 11.95
N ASP A 46 3.79 -9.90 13.02
CA ASP A 46 3.90 -8.46 13.27
C ASP A 46 4.92 -7.84 12.28
N THR A 47 4.38 -7.13 11.29
CA THR A 47 5.18 -6.47 10.25
C THR A 47 5.48 -4.99 10.58
N SER A 48 5.06 -4.48 11.74
CA SER A 48 5.10 -3.05 12.09
C SER A 48 6.51 -2.47 12.00
N ALA A 49 7.49 -3.12 12.63
CA ALA A 49 8.89 -2.66 12.64
C ALA A 49 9.53 -2.67 11.24
N LEU A 50 9.12 -3.61 10.37
CA LEU A 50 9.58 -3.64 8.98
C LEU A 50 8.97 -2.49 8.19
N VAL A 51 7.64 -2.33 8.29
CA VAL A 51 6.88 -1.32 7.56
C VAL A 51 7.31 0.09 7.95
N GLU A 52 7.67 0.35 9.21
CA GLU A 52 8.17 1.65 9.67
C GLU A 52 9.38 2.15 8.87
N ARG A 53 10.28 1.24 8.44
CA ARG A 53 11.51 1.54 7.70
C ARG A 53 11.31 1.72 6.19
N LEU A 54 10.09 1.48 5.70
CA LEU A 54 9.75 1.61 4.29
C LEU A 54 9.34 3.04 3.93
N ASP A 55 9.70 3.48 2.74
CA ASP A 55 9.13 4.71 2.19
C ASP A 55 7.64 4.54 1.89
N SER A 56 6.90 5.64 1.81
CA SER A 56 5.50 5.68 1.37
C SER A 56 5.16 4.82 0.16
N LEU A 57 6.00 4.84 -0.89
CA LEU A 57 5.80 4.05 -2.10
C LEU A 57 5.97 2.55 -1.81
N GLU A 58 7.00 2.18 -1.06
CA GLU A 58 7.25 0.79 -0.65
C GLU A 58 6.18 0.27 0.31
N LYS A 59 5.66 1.13 1.20
CA LYS A 59 4.52 0.82 2.09
C LYS A 59 3.28 0.48 1.29
N ALA A 60 2.99 1.23 0.22
CA ALA A 60 1.86 0.94 -0.66
C ALA A 60 2.02 -0.41 -1.37
N LEU A 61 3.22 -0.69 -1.89
CA LEU A 61 3.55 -1.97 -2.51
C LEU A 61 3.43 -3.14 -1.51
N PHE A 62 3.98 -2.98 -0.31
CA PHE A 62 3.91 -3.97 0.76
C PHE A 62 2.45 -4.30 1.14
N ARG A 63 1.60 -3.28 1.29
CA ARG A 63 0.16 -3.46 1.53
C ARG A 63 -0.52 -4.23 0.41
N SER A 64 -0.16 -3.97 -0.85
CA SER A 64 -0.70 -4.72 -1.99
C SER A 64 -0.34 -6.20 -1.92
N GLY A 65 0.93 -6.51 -1.62
CA GLY A 65 1.39 -7.89 -1.41
C GLY A 65 0.66 -8.61 -0.29
N GLN A 66 0.50 -7.94 0.87
CA GLN A 66 -0.25 -8.46 2.01
C GLN A 66 -1.73 -8.67 1.71
N ASN A 67 -2.37 -7.76 0.96
CA ASN A 67 -3.77 -7.94 0.54
C ASN A 67 -3.92 -9.16 -0.37
N GLY A 68 -2.98 -9.38 -1.29
CA GLY A 68 -2.95 -10.57 -2.15
C GLY A 68 -2.81 -11.86 -1.35
N LEU A 69 -1.85 -11.91 -0.41
CA LEU A 69 -1.62 -13.05 0.47
C LEU A 69 -2.88 -13.37 1.31
N ASN A 70 -3.46 -12.37 1.96
CA ASN A 70 -4.66 -12.54 2.79
C ASN A 70 -5.86 -13.00 1.96
N SER A 71 -6.06 -12.43 0.76
CA SER A 71 -7.14 -12.84 -0.14
C SER A 71 -6.99 -14.29 -0.57
N PHE A 72 -5.78 -14.70 -0.94
CA PHE A 72 -5.48 -16.08 -1.31
C PHE A 72 -5.74 -17.04 -0.13
N GLN A 73 -5.26 -16.70 1.07
CA GLN A 73 -5.47 -17.50 2.28
C GLN A 73 -6.96 -17.63 2.66
N SER A 74 -7.74 -16.56 2.54
CA SER A 74 -9.19 -16.62 2.76
C SER A 74 -9.91 -17.47 1.70
N TRP A 75 -9.45 -17.44 0.45
CA TRP A 75 -9.97 -18.31 -0.60
C TRP A 75 -9.65 -19.78 -0.34
N GLU A 76 -8.39 -20.09 -0.02
CA GLU A 76 -7.91 -21.45 0.27
C GLU A 76 -8.69 -22.09 1.44
N LYS A 77 -9.06 -21.29 2.45
CA LYS A 77 -9.85 -21.71 3.61
C LYS A 77 -11.36 -21.73 3.36
N GLY A 78 -11.82 -21.45 2.14
CA GLY A 78 -13.24 -21.40 1.77
C GLY A 78 -14.02 -20.21 2.33
N GLN A 79 -13.38 -19.26 3.01
CA GLN A 79 -14.03 -18.07 3.58
C GLN A 79 -14.53 -17.11 2.50
N ALA A 80 -13.89 -17.13 1.32
CA ALA A 80 -14.32 -16.33 0.16
C ALA A 80 -15.68 -16.76 -0.42
N SER A 81 -16.25 -17.90 0.01
CA SER A 81 -17.60 -18.33 -0.38
C SER A 81 -18.72 -17.57 0.34
N GLN A 82 -18.41 -16.92 1.47
CA GLN A 82 -19.39 -16.17 2.25
C GLN A 82 -19.55 -14.75 1.71
N LEU A 83 -20.75 -14.42 1.25
CA LEU A 83 -21.09 -13.04 0.87
C LEU A 83 -21.20 -12.19 2.13
N THR A 84 -20.29 -11.22 2.28
CA THR A 84 -20.30 -10.24 3.36
C THR A 84 -20.74 -8.88 2.84
N ALA A 85 -21.39 -8.09 3.69
CA ALA A 85 -21.76 -6.73 3.33
C ALA A 85 -20.49 -5.89 3.10
N SER A 86 -20.41 -5.20 1.97
CA SER A 86 -19.30 -4.30 1.68
C SER A 86 -19.19 -3.24 2.78
N SER A 87 -17.95 -2.87 3.12
CA SER A 87 -17.67 -1.77 4.06
C SER A 87 -18.33 -0.44 3.64
N LEU A 88 -18.58 -0.26 2.34
CA LEU A 88 -19.35 0.88 1.81
C LEU A 88 -20.79 0.92 2.31
N VAL A 89 -21.42 -0.25 2.46
CA VAL A 89 -22.79 -0.38 2.97
C VAL A 89 -22.81 -0.25 4.48
N LEU A 90 -21.83 -0.84 5.19
CA LEU A 90 -21.71 -0.73 6.64
C LEU A 90 -21.48 0.72 7.11
N ASN A 91 -20.72 1.50 6.35
CA ASN A 91 -20.42 2.89 6.67
C ASN A 91 -21.47 3.88 6.12
N TYR A 92 -22.53 3.41 5.47
CA TYR A 92 -23.57 4.27 4.92
C TYR A 92 -24.46 4.81 6.06
N ARG A 93 -24.20 6.05 6.50
CA ARG A 93 -25.08 6.74 7.44
C ARG A 93 -26.37 7.11 6.71
N LYS A 94 -27.48 6.43 7.05
CA LYS A 94 -28.82 6.77 6.54
C LYS A 94 -29.08 8.27 6.81
N ARG A 95 -29.24 9.08 5.76
CA ARG A 95 -29.62 10.49 5.91
C ARG A 95 -31.02 10.53 6.56
N LYS A 96 -31.15 11.19 7.72
CA LYS A 96 -32.47 11.47 8.29
C LYS A 96 -33.23 12.35 7.29
N LEU A 97 -34.43 11.93 6.86
CA LEU A 97 -35.36 12.85 6.22
C LEU A 97 -35.63 13.94 7.27
N ALA A 98 -35.29 15.19 6.98
CA ALA A 98 -35.80 16.29 7.77
C ALA A 98 -37.32 16.27 7.59
N ASP A 99 -38.07 16.24 8.70
CA ASP A 99 -39.53 16.32 8.68
C ASP A 99 -39.95 17.49 7.77
N VAL A 100 -40.60 17.15 6.67
CA VAL A 100 -41.28 18.12 5.83
C VAL A 100 -42.43 18.63 6.69
N GLN A 101 -42.28 19.83 7.25
CA GLN A 101 -43.34 20.53 7.95
C GLN A 101 -44.49 20.75 6.96
N THR A 102 -45.56 19.97 7.09
CA THR A 102 -46.89 20.25 6.55
C THR A 102 -47.58 21.37 7.31
#